data_AF-W9VWC2-F1
#
_entry.id   AF-W9VWC2-F1
#
_cell.length_a   1.000
_cell.length_b   1.000
_cell.length_c   1.000
_cell.angle_alpha   90.00
_cell.angle_beta   90.00
_cell.angle_gamma   90.00
#
_symmetry.space_group_name_H-M   'P 1'
#
loop_
_entity.id
_entity.type
_entity.pdbx_description
1 polymer ?
#
loop_
_entity_poly.entity_id
_entity_poly.type
_entity_poly.pdbx_seq_one_letter_code
_entity_poly.pdbx_strand_id
1 'polypeptide(L)'
;MPDIELLREEWKTLYSETLPKLAKARDPSQSRWPVTLDHCFARIILDNAIGGGQQQWDKILPKPAVRNMNEHQLQKAITLGLKILAGEVDLCELDEISLSCRGKNKAKYSLTTANGAAQQEQQDTSTTGDAKRAFDDMEGARVPSPRKNRKTEQKQSTLDLWRPQVSEQSRPGTSENRSQNGEKPNEELEQVLQRVRSHPSLTQYRKRLYTVLLSVPRGRYTTYAAISEYLKSSARAVGNGMRNNPFAPEVPCHRVLAADGSIGGFHGDWGKDGKHANKKTELLRGEGVRFDSRGRVFGEPFRKFHDFQEVALESPV
;
A
#
# COMPACT_ATOMS: atom_id res chain seq x y z
N MET A 1 -2.29 -27.68 31.96
CA MET A 1 -2.81 -26.58 31.12
C MET A 1 -1.81 -26.39 30.00
N PRO A 2 -2.24 -26.26 28.73
CA PRO A 2 -1.31 -25.98 27.65
C PRO A 2 -0.61 -24.64 27.93
N ASP A 3 0.68 -24.59 27.63
CA ASP A 3 1.45 -23.37 27.72
C ASP A 3 0.92 -22.37 26.70
N ILE A 4 0.52 -21.17 27.15
CA ILE A 4 0.02 -20.11 26.27
C ILE A 4 1.04 -19.75 25.18
N GLU A 5 2.33 -19.92 25.45
CA GLU A 5 3.38 -19.67 24.46
C GLU A 5 3.43 -20.76 23.40
N LEU A 6 3.17 -22.02 23.77
CA LEU A 6 3.01 -23.12 22.82
C LEU A 6 1.82 -22.87 21.89
N LEU A 7 0.68 -22.45 22.44
CA LEU A 7 -0.50 -22.09 21.64
C LEU A 7 -0.22 -20.91 20.70
N ARG A 8 0.58 -19.93 21.12
CA ARG A 8 0.96 -18.81 20.26
C ARG A 8 1.84 -19.24 19.09
N GLU A 9 2.81 -20.11 19.34
CA GLU A 9 3.68 -20.64 18.28
C GLU A 9 2.93 -21.60 17.35
N GLU A 10 2.02 -22.43 17.89
CA GLU A 10 1.13 -23.29 17.09
C GLU A 10 0.22 -22.44 16.19
N TRP A 11 -0.46 -21.45 16.76
CA TRP A 11 -1.29 -20.50 16.00
C TRP A 11 -0.48 -19.82 14.90
N LYS A 12 0.70 -19.31 15.23
CA LYS A 12 1.60 -18.64 14.28
C LYS A 12 1.98 -19.56 13.14
N THR A 13 2.49 -20.76 13.45
CA THR A 13 2.86 -21.77 12.46
C THR A 13 1.69 -22.08 11.52
N LEU A 14 0.49 -22.25 12.08
CA LEU A 14 -0.71 -22.58 11.32
C LEU A 14 -1.05 -21.52 10.25
N TYR A 15 -1.11 -20.24 10.62
CA TYR A 15 -1.50 -19.19 9.67
C TYR A 15 -0.35 -18.71 8.78
N SER A 16 0.90 -18.74 9.24
CA SER A 16 2.04 -18.19 8.48
C SER A 16 2.75 -19.20 7.59
N GLU A 17 2.66 -20.50 7.91
CA GLU A 17 3.40 -21.55 7.21
C GLU A 17 2.47 -22.63 6.65
N THR A 18 1.69 -23.28 7.52
CA THR A 18 0.92 -24.48 7.15
C THR A 18 -0.14 -24.20 6.09
N LEU A 19 -1.10 -23.31 6.37
CA LEU A 19 -2.18 -23.00 5.44
C LEU A 19 -1.67 -22.35 4.12
N PRO A 20 -0.72 -21.39 4.14
CA PRO A 20 -0.13 -20.88 2.91
C PRO A 20 0.58 -21.94 2.06
N LYS A 21 1.22 -22.94 2.67
CA LYS A 21 1.87 -24.04 1.94
C LYS A 21 0.84 -24.90 1.21
N LEU A 22 -0.25 -25.27 1.87
CA LEU A 22 -1.34 -26.03 1.26
C LEU A 22 -2.03 -25.25 0.13
N ALA A 23 -2.27 -23.96 0.34
CA ALA A 23 -2.85 -23.09 -0.68
C ALA A 23 -1.99 -22.98 -1.95
N LYS A 24 -0.67 -22.90 -1.79
CA LYS A 24 0.28 -22.90 -2.92
C LYS A 24 0.30 -24.25 -3.64
N ALA A 25 0.18 -25.35 -2.89
CA ALA A 25 0.11 -26.71 -3.43
C ALA A 25 -1.25 -27.05 -4.05
N ARG A 26 -2.29 -26.21 -3.83
CA ARG A 26 -3.69 -26.49 -4.20
C ARG A 26 -4.18 -27.82 -3.61
N ASP A 27 -3.94 -27.99 -2.32
CA ASP A 27 -4.33 -29.19 -1.59
C ASP A 27 -5.85 -29.49 -1.73
N PRO A 28 -6.25 -30.75 -1.95
CA PRO A 28 -7.65 -31.11 -2.17
C PRO A 28 -8.54 -31.02 -0.93
N SER A 29 -8.00 -30.74 0.26
CA SER A 29 -8.81 -30.50 1.47
C SER A 29 -9.78 -29.33 1.32
N GLN A 30 -9.57 -28.45 0.33
CA GLN A 30 -10.48 -27.38 -0.02
C GLN A 30 -10.82 -27.46 -1.50
N SER A 31 -12.10 -27.31 -1.83
CA SER A 31 -12.57 -27.22 -3.23
C SER A 31 -11.87 -26.08 -3.98
N ARG A 32 -11.59 -24.99 -3.27
CA ARG A 32 -10.88 -23.82 -3.76
C ARG A 32 -10.15 -23.11 -2.61
N TRP A 33 -8.93 -22.66 -2.89
CA TRP A 33 -8.15 -21.82 -1.98
C TRP A 33 -8.32 -20.33 -2.32
N PRO A 34 -9.17 -19.56 -1.62
CA PRO A 34 -9.48 -18.17 -1.96
C PRO A 34 -8.33 -17.18 -1.68
N VAL A 35 -7.38 -17.58 -0.85
CA VAL A 35 -6.24 -16.78 -0.40
C VAL A 35 -4.97 -17.62 -0.33
N THR A 36 -3.81 -16.96 -0.47
CA THR A 36 -2.49 -17.62 -0.45
C THR A 36 -1.49 -16.94 0.49
N LEU A 37 -1.86 -15.80 1.09
CA LEU A 37 -1.00 -15.00 1.96
C LEU A 37 -1.33 -15.28 3.43
N ASP A 38 -0.29 -15.38 4.26
CA ASP A 38 -0.33 -15.60 5.70
C ASP A 38 -1.38 -14.78 6.46
N HIS A 39 -1.32 -13.45 6.32
CA HIS A 39 -2.21 -12.52 7.02
C HIS A 39 -3.66 -12.61 6.55
N CYS A 40 -3.92 -13.16 5.35
CA CYS A 40 -5.27 -13.42 4.89
C CYS A 40 -5.90 -14.57 5.68
N PHE A 41 -5.16 -15.67 5.92
CA PHE A 41 -5.63 -16.77 6.76
C PHE A 41 -5.90 -16.32 8.19
N ALA A 42 -4.94 -15.62 8.80
CA ALA A 42 -5.11 -15.08 10.14
C ALA A 42 -6.38 -14.21 10.24
N ARG A 43 -6.61 -13.36 9.25
CA ARG A 43 -7.78 -12.47 9.23
C ARG A 43 -9.10 -13.25 9.12
N ILE A 44 -9.21 -14.18 8.18
CA ILE A 44 -10.42 -14.98 7.96
C ILE A 44 -10.73 -15.77 9.23
N ILE A 45 -9.75 -16.47 9.78
CA ILE A 45 -9.93 -17.28 10.99
C ILE A 45 -10.31 -16.41 12.19
N LEU A 46 -9.64 -15.27 12.41
CA LEU A 46 -9.93 -14.42 13.56
C LEU A 46 -11.31 -13.75 13.45
N ASP A 47 -11.73 -13.32 12.27
CA ASP A 47 -13.08 -12.74 12.08
C ASP A 47 -14.18 -13.76 12.40
N ASN A 48 -13.97 -15.04 12.10
CA ASN A 48 -14.92 -16.10 12.41
C ASN A 48 -14.81 -16.58 13.86
N ALA A 49 -13.60 -16.86 14.36
CA ALA A 49 -13.38 -17.43 15.70
C ALA A 49 -13.57 -16.42 16.85
N ILE A 50 -13.15 -15.17 16.62
CA ILE A 50 -13.19 -14.09 17.62
C ILE A 50 -14.34 -13.13 17.30
N GLY A 51 -14.45 -12.69 16.05
CA GLY A 51 -15.50 -11.79 15.58
C GLY A 51 -16.89 -12.42 15.45
N GLY A 52 -16.99 -13.74 15.56
CA GLY A 52 -18.24 -14.49 15.40
C GLY A 52 -18.86 -14.35 14.00
N GLY A 53 -18.08 -13.91 13.01
CA GLY A 53 -18.58 -13.58 11.67
C GLY A 53 -19.46 -12.32 11.59
N GLN A 54 -19.74 -11.67 12.72
CA GLN A 54 -20.60 -10.48 12.80
C GLN A 54 -19.79 -9.18 12.74
N GLN A 55 -18.56 -9.19 13.26
CA GLN A 55 -17.69 -8.02 13.27
C GLN A 55 -16.23 -8.40 13.08
N GLN A 56 -15.42 -7.40 12.74
CA GLN A 56 -13.98 -7.58 12.55
C GLN A 56 -13.31 -7.91 13.89
N TRP A 57 -12.37 -8.86 13.90
CA TRP A 57 -11.68 -9.26 15.13
C TRP A 57 -10.99 -8.10 15.86
N ASP A 58 -10.52 -7.08 15.13
CA ASP A 58 -9.79 -5.94 15.70
C ASP A 58 -10.67 -4.91 16.40
N LYS A 59 -11.99 -5.15 16.43
CA LYS A 59 -12.94 -4.45 17.30
C LYS A 59 -13.06 -5.08 18.68
N ILE A 60 -12.65 -6.34 18.81
CA ILE A 60 -12.74 -7.12 20.05
C ILE A 60 -11.35 -7.21 20.71
N LEU A 61 -10.30 -7.28 19.91
CA LEU A 61 -8.95 -7.60 20.36
C LEU A 61 -7.93 -6.54 19.90
N PRO A 62 -7.04 -6.05 20.79
CA PRO A 62 -5.97 -5.14 20.40
C PRO A 62 -4.89 -5.83 19.53
N LYS A 63 -4.23 -5.02 18.71
CA LYS A 63 -3.13 -5.46 17.84
C LYS A 63 -1.81 -5.51 18.64
N PRO A 64 -0.92 -6.48 18.38
CA PRO A 64 -1.06 -7.62 17.47
C PRO A 64 -1.85 -8.78 18.12
N ALA A 65 -2.67 -9.49 17.33
CA ALA A 65 -3.57 -10.53 17.86
C ALA A 65 -2.82 -11.64 18.62
N VAL A 66 -1.70 -12.13 18.07
CA VAL A 66 -0.89 -13.21 18.66
C VAL A 66 -0.50 -12.93 20.12
N ARG A 67 -0.22 -11.67 20.48
CA ARG A 67 0.19 -11.32 21.84
C ARG A 67 -1.00 -11.10 22.78
N ASN A 68 -2.14 -10.67 22.25
CA ASN A 68 -3.24 -10.19 23.06
C ASN A 68 -4.36 -11.23 23.24
N MET A 69 -4.37 -12.31 22.45
CA MET A 69 -5.34 -13.40 22.66
C MET A 69 -5.06 -14.14 23.96
N ASN A 70 -6.13 -14.45 24.69
CA ASN A 70 -6.08 -15.40 25.81
C ASN A 70 -6.05 -16.85 25.31
N GLU A 71 -5.83 -17.79 26.24
CA GLU A 71 -5.74 -19.23 25.95
C GLU A 71 -6.97 -19.76 25.17
N HIS A 72 -8.17 -19.39 25.61
CA HIS A 72 -9.41 -19.82 24.98
C HIS A 72 -9.54 -19.27 23.55
N GLN A 73 -9.17 -18.00 23.33
CA GLN A 73 -9.20 -17.38 22.00
C GLN A 73 -8.19 -18.02 21.05
N LEU A 74 -6.98 -18.32 21.52
CA LEU A 74 -5.97 -19.07 20.77
C LEU A 74 -6.50 -20.45 20.38
N GLN A 75 -7.05 -21.20 21.34
CA GLN A 75 -7.64 -22.52 21.08
C GLN A 75 -8.76 -22.46 20.05
N LYS A 76 -9.68 -21.48 20.11
CA LYS A 76 -10.72 -21.30 19.09
C LYS A 76 -10.14 -21.04 17.70
N ALA A 77 -9.12 -20.17 17.60
CA ALA A 77 -8.48 -19.84 16.33
C ALA A 77 -7.73 -21.05 15.73
N ILE A 78 -6.96 -21.77 16.57
CA ILE A 78 -6.24 -22.99 16.18
C ILE A 78 -7.24 -24.07 15.74
N THR A 79 -8.28 -24.31 16.53
CA THR A 79 -9.33 -25.30 16.22
C THR A 79 -9.95 -25.02 14.87
N LEU A 80 -10.34 -23.76 14.59
CA LEU A 80 -10.91 -23.40 13.29
C LEU A 80 -9.89 -23.58 12.15
N GLY A 81 -8.62 -23.22 12.38
CA GLY A 81 -7.57 -23.44 11.39
C GLY A 81 -7.30 -24.91 11.09
N LEU A 82 -7.36 -25.78 12.11
CA LEU A 82 -7.25 -27.23 11.93
C LEU A 82 -8.46 -27.83 11.19
N LYS A 83 -9.68 -27.32 11.44
CA LYS A 83 -10.86 -27.70 10.67
C LYS A 83 -10.77 -27.33 9.19
N ILE A 84 -10.20 -26.16 8.88
CA ILE A 84 -9.90 -25.76 7.50
C ILE A 84 -8.89 -26.75 6.88
N LEU A 85 -7.83 -27.09 7.62
CA LEU A 85 -6.80 -28.02 7.16
C LEU A 85 -7.38 -29.41 6.87
N ALA A 86 -8.31 -29.88 7.70
CA ALA A 86 -8.98 -31.16 7.55
C ALA A 86 -10.08 -31.17 6.46
N GLY A 87 -10.43 -30.01 5.90
CA GLY A 87 -11.55 -29.88 4.95
C GLY A 87 -12.94 -30.02 5.58
N GLU A 88 -13.04 -29.91 6.91
CA GLU A 88 -14.32 -29.97 7.64
C GLU A 88 -15.13 -28.69 7.51
N VAL A 89 -14.47 -27.58 7.17
CA VAL A 89 -15.08 -26.26 6.99
C VAL A 89 -14.59 -25.67 5.67
N ASP A 90 -15.51 -25.12 4.87
CA ASP A 90 -15.18 -24.47 3.60
C ASP A 90 -14.55 -23.09 3.84
N LEU A 91 -13.31 -22.93 3.41
CA LEU A 91 -12.56 -21.69 3.51
C LEU A 91 -13.18 -20.57 2.65
N CYS A 92 -13.88 -20.90 1.55
CA CYS A 92 -14.60 -19.91 0.74
C CYS A 92 -15.75 -19.29 1.54
N GLU A 93 -16.55 -20.09 2.23
CA GLU A 93 -17.64 -19.60 3.09
C GLU A 93 -17.10 -18.69 4.20
N LEU A 94 -16.00 -19.09 4.86
CA LEU A 94 -15.36 -18.27 5.88
C LEU A 94 -14.80 -16.94 5.33
N ASP A 95 -14.25 -16.93 4.11
CA ASP A 95 -13.79 -15.70 3.43
C ASP A 95 -14.98 -14.77 3.15
N GLU A 96 -16.13 -15.29 2.72
CA GLU A 96 -17.33 -14.48 2.49
C GLU A 96 -17.86 -13.84 3.78
N ILE A 97 -17.91 -14.62 4.87
CA ILE A 97 -18.29 -14.09 6.19
C ILE A 97 -17.31 -12.98 6.62
N SER A 98 -15.99 -13.21 6.48
CA SER A 98 -14.95 -12.22 6.79
C SER A 98 -15.03 -10.96 5.90
N LEU A 99 -15.44 -11.08 4.64
CA LEU A 99 -15.64 -9.94 3.74
C LEU A 99 -16.92 -9.16 4.12
N SER A 100 -18.01 -9.87 4.40
CA SER A 100 -19.31 -9.30 4.76
C SER A 100 -19.24 -8.46 6.04
N CYS A 101 -18.64 -8.99 7.12
CA CYS A 101 -18.50 -8.25 8.39
C CYS A 101 -17.59 -7.01 8.28
N ARG A 102 -16.92 -6.84 7.13
CA ARG A 102 -16.05 -5.71 6.81
C ARG A 102 -16.68 -4.71 5.84
N GLY A 103 -17.96 -4.88 5.52
CA GLY A 103 -18.71 -4.03 4.60
C GLY A 103 -18.36 -4.26 3.13
N LYS A 104 -17.81 -5.43 2.78
CA LYS A 104 -17.55 -5.81 1.38
C LYS A 104 -18.68 -6.70 0.87
N ASN A 105 -19.78 -6.09 0.44
CA ASN A 105 -21.04 -6.79 0.12
C ASN A 105 -21.10 -7.27 -1.35
N LYS A 106 -20.11 -8.02 -1.82
CA LYS A 106 -20.26 -8.78 -3.08
C LYS A 106 -19.94 -10.24 -2.81
N ALA A 107 -20.91 -11.13 -3.04
CA ALA A 107 -20.69 -12.57 -3.05
C ALA A 107 -19.58 -12.85 -4.07
N LYS A 108 -18.43 -13.33 -3.56
CA LYS A 108 -17.24 -13.54 -4.39
C LYS A 108 -17.27 -14.94 -5.01
N TYR A 109 -18.01 -15.85 -4.40
CA TYR A 109 -18.15 -17.25 -4.79
C TYR A 109 -19.63 -17.62 -4.87
N SER A 110 -20.37 -17.04 -5.83
CA SER A 110 -21.76 -17.45 -6.09
C SER A 110 -21.81 -18.88 -6.63
N LEU A 111 -22.27 -19.81 -5.78
CA LEU A 111 -22.93 -21.11 -6.05
C LEU A 111 -22.17 -22.15 -6.90
N THR A 112 -21.55 -23.11 -6.21
CA THR A 112 -21.29 -24.47 -6.72
C THR A 112 -21.86 -25.52 -5.77
N THR A 113 -23.15 -25.40 -5.41
CA THR A 113 -23.91 -26.50 -4.79
C THR A 113 -25.40 -26.33 -5.03
N ALA A 114 -25.82 -26.49 -6.27
CA ALA A 114 -27.22 -26.66 -6.64
C ALA A 114 -27.30 -27.69 -7.78
N ASN A 115 -27.05 -28.95 -7.45
CA ASN A 115 -27.50 -30.10 -8.22
C ASN A 115 -27.37 -31.34 -7.33
N GLY A 116 -28.44 -31.66 -6.59
CA GLY A 116 -28.49 -32.89 -5.80
C GLY A 116 -29.40 -32.88 -4.57
N ALA A 117 -30.59 -32.28 -4.62
CA ALA A 117 -31.76 -32.73 -3.84
C ALA A 117 -32.95 -31.85 -4.22
N ALA A 118 -33.93 -32.47 -4.88
CA ALA A 118 -35.15 -31.85 -5.31
C ALA A 118 -36.21 -31.89 -4.18
N GLN A 119 -37.06 -30.87 -4.20
CA GLN A 119 -38.50 -30.88 -3.93
C GLN A 119 -39.04 -30.79 -2.49
N GLN A 120 -40.05 -29.90 -2.42
CA GLN A 120 -41.15 -29.75 -1.45
C GLN A 120 -40.75 -29.08 -0.11
N GLU A 121 -41.37 -27.98 0.34
CA GLU A 121 -42.80 -27.64 0.33
C GLU A 121 -43.03 -26.11 0.47
N GLN A 122 -44.12 -25.64 -0.15
CA GLN A 122 -44.72 -24.31 0.00
C GLN A 122 -45.74 -24.29 1.15
N GLN A 123 -45.83 -23.18 1.88
CA GLN A 123 -47.07 -22.57 2.43
C GLN A 123 -46.68 -21.24 3.12
N ASP A 124 -47.06 -20.08 2.57
CA ASP A 124 -48.22 -19.23 2.96
C ASP A 124 -48.28 -18.94 4.47
N THR A 125 -48.14 -17.69 4.95
CA THR A 125 -49.22 -16.68 4.93
C THR A 125 -48.72 -15.29 5.39
N SER A 126 -49.47 -14.26 4.98
CA SER A 126 -49.50 -12.85 5.42
C SER A 126 -49.61 -12.68 6.96
N THR A 127 -49.32 -11.55 7.62
CA THR A 127 -49.99 -10.23 7.51
C THR A 127 -49.41 -9.23 8.54
N THR A 128 -49.49 -7.92 8.22
CA THR A 128 -49.65 -6.72 9.10
C THR A 128 -48.56 -6.23 10.07
N GLY A 129 -48.31 -4.91 10.04
CA GLY A 129 -47.93 -4.13 11.23
C GLY A 129 -47.12 -2.85 11.02
N ASP A 130 -47.76 -1.76 10.58
CA ASP A 130 -47.28 -0.37 10.69
C ASP A 130 -47.01 0.06 12.14
N ALA A 131 -45.98 0.87 12.39
CA ALA A 131 -46.04 1.99 13.36
C ALA A 131 -44.84 2.95 13.25
N LYS A 132 -45.11 4.16 12.76
CA LYS A 132 -44.34 5.38 13.03
C LYS A 132 -44.53 5.83 14.48
N ARG A 133 -43.52 6.48 15.08
CA ARG A 133 -43.69 7.68 15.94
C ARG A 133 -42.34 8.41 16.12
N ALA A 134 -42.38 9.71 15.83
CA ALA A 134 -41.42 10.74 16.22
C ALA A 134 -41.99 11.52 17.43
N PHE A 135 -41.24 12.54 17.91
CA PHE A 135 -41.44 13.49 19.04
C PHE A 135 -40.53 13.18 20.25
N ASP A 136 -39.83 14.11 20.91
CA ASP A 136 -39.61 15.57 20.72
C ASP A 136 -38.39 16.04 21.56
N ASP A 137 -38.00 17.30 21.37
CA ASP A 137 -36.88 18.11 21.88
C ASP A 137 -36.56 18.15 23.40
N MET A 138 -35.31 18.52 23.77
CA MET A 138 -35.02 19.65 24.69
C MET A 138 -33.53 20.09 24.70
N GLU A 139 -33.30 21.39 24.51
CA GLU A 139 -32.00 22.11 24.55
C GLU A 139 -31.39 22.28 25.96
N GLY A 140 -30.08 22.52 26.03
CA GLY A 140 -29.40 23.06 27.21
C GLY A 140 -27.90 23.36 27.01
N ALA A 141 -27.55 24.63 26.93
CA ALA A 141 -26.22 25.18 26.63
C ALA A 141 -25.20 25.18 27.80
N ARG A 142 -23.88 25.11 27.49
CA ARG A 142 -22.81 26.04 27.97
C ARG A 142 -21.39 25.61 27.53
N VAL A 143 -20.57 26.61 27.21
CA VAL A 143 -19.17 26.59 26.71
C VAL A 143 -18.23 27.06 27.87
N PRO A 144 -16.92 27.32 27.66
CA PRO A 144 -15.72 26.45 27.58
C PRO A 144 -14.75 26.64 28.79
N SER A 145 -13.63 25.88 28.88
CA SER A 145 -12.28 26.47 29.08
C SER A 145 -11.10 25.49 29.25
N PRO A 146 -9.84 25.95 29.06
CA PRO A 146 -8.66 25.17 28.67
C PRO A 146 -7.69 24.92 29.83
N ARG A 147 -6.68 24.06 29.62
CA ARG A 147 -5.47 24.05 30.45
C ARG A 147 -4.21 24.13 29.58
N LYS A 148 -3.56 25.29 29.66
CA LYS A 148 -2.13 25.49 29.42
C LYS A 148 -1.34 24.79 30.53
N ASN A 149 -0.15 24.27 30.23
CA ASN A 149 0.97 24.48 31.14
C ASN A 149 2.33 24.60 30.43
N ARG A 150 3.11 25.52 30.99
CA ARG A 150 4.41 26.08 30.60
C ARG A 150 5.56 25.07 30.72
N LYS A 151 6.48 25.08 29.75
CA LYS A 151 7.90 25.52 29.85
C LYS A 151 8.68 25.03 31.07
N THR A 152 9.76 24.30 30.79
CA THR A 152 11.07 24.52 31.41
C THR A 152 12.16 24.40 30.34
N GLU A 153 12.88 25.50 30.14
CA GLU A 153 14.17 25.57 29.45
C GLU A 153 15.25 25.06 30.41
N GLN A 154 16.26 24.35 29.90
CA GLN A 154 17.63 24.53 30.35
C GLN A 154 18.63 24.17 29.25
N LYS A 155 19.53 25.14 29.04
CA LYS A 155 20.76 25.17 28.23
C LYS A 155 21.71 24.04 28.70
N GLN A 156 22.78 23.60 28.03
CA GLN A 156 23.74 24.22 27.11
C GLN A 156 24.75 23.11 26.71
N SER A 157 25.40 23.23 25.55
CA SER A 157 26.83 22.88 25.29
C SER A 157 26.99 22.52 23.80
N THR A 158 27.31 23.49 22.94
CA THR A 158 28.65 23.70 22.34
C THR A 158 29.30 22.44 21.78
N LEU A 159 29.38 22.35 20.45
CA LEU A 159 30.55 21.86 19.70
C LEU A 159 30.38 22.14 18.19
N ASP A 160 31.14 23.14 17.76
CA ASP A 160 31.97 23.27 16.57
C ASP A 160 31.37 23.22 15.15
N LEU A 161 31.39 24.45 14.61
CA LEU A 161 31.11 24.93 13.28
C LEU A 161 32.20 24.45 12.29
N TRP A 162 31.84 23.60 11.33
CA TRP A 162 32.61 23.46 10.10
C TRP A 162 32.04 24.40 9.04
N ARG A 163 32.82 25.42 8.67
CA ARG A 163 32.49 26.47 7.70
C ARG A 163 33.38 26.32 6.46
N PRO A 164 32.85 25.97 5.27
CA PRO A 164 33.62 26.08 4.05
C PRO A 164 33.70 27.54 3.61
N GLN A 165 34.92 28.04 3.43
CA GLN A 165 35.21 29.37 2.91
C GLN A 165 34.70 29.52 1.47
N VAL A 166 33.89 30.55 1.25
CA VAL A 166 33.56 31.07 -0.08
C VAL A 166 34.63 32.11 -0.41
N SER A 167 35.42 31.89 -1.45
CA SER A 167 36.31 32.91 -2.01
C SER A 167 35.73 33.41 -3.33
N GLU A 168 35.29 34.65 -3.29
CA GLU A 168 34.70 35.42 -4.38
C GLU A 168 35.83 36.24 -5.02
N GLN A 169 36.26 35.89 -6.25
CA GLN A 169 37.16 36.73 -7.05
C GLN A 169 36.80 36.68 -8.56
N SER A 170 36.25 37.80 -9.00
CA SER A 170 36.27 38.51 -10.29
C SER A 170 36.83 37.86 -11.58
N ARG A 171 36.04 37.98 -12.66
CA ARG A 171 36.40 37.88 -14.11
C ARG A 171 37.24 39.10 -14.58
N PRO A 172 38.05 39.05 -15.67
CA PRO A 172 37.55 39.10 -17.07
C PRO A 172 38.38 38.41 -18.20
N GLY A 173 37.69 38.07 -19.30
CA GLY A 173 38.15 38.32 -20.68
C GLY A 173 38.69 37.16 -21.57
N THR A 174 37.95 36.87 -22.67
CA THR A 174 38.37 36.34 -24.00
C THR A 174 39.06 34.96 -24.09
N SER A 175 38.94 34.13 -25.12
CA SER A 175 38.06 33.89 -26.28
C SER A 175 38.38 32.45 -26.70
N GLU A 176 37.44 31.83 -27.41
CA GLU A 176 37.68 30.77 -28.41
C GLU A 176 38.07 29.33 -28.01
N ASN A 177 37.09 28.47 -28.30
CA ASN A 177 37.19 27.28 -29.16
C ASN A 177 37.28 25.93 -28.44
N ARG A 178 36.15 25.19 -28.42
CA ARG A 178 35.94 24.05 -29.34
C ARG A 178 34.59 23.38 -29.05
N SER A 179 33.69 23.49 -30.02
CA SER A 179 32.48 22.69 -30.15
C SER A 179 32.77 21.19 -30.05
N GLN A 180 31.93 20.45 -29.31
CA GLN A 180 31.30 19.20 -29.76
C GLN A 180 30.31 18.69 -28.69
N ASN A 181 29.21 18.09 -29.16
CA ASN A 181 28.08 17.45 -28.45
C ASN A 181 26.86 18.34 -28.18
N GLY A 182 26.05 18.55 -29.23
CA GLY A 182 24.77 19.28 -29.17
C GLY A 182 23.51 18.48 -29.50
N GLU A 183 23.53 17.14 -29.57
CA GLU A 183 22.38 16.38 -30.15
C GLU A 183 21.85 15.16 -29.34
N LYS A 184 22.36 14.81 -28.16
CA LYS A 184 22.07 13.48 -27.56
C LYS A 184 20.97 13.31 -26.48
N PRO A 185 20.22 14.32 -25.99
CA PRO A 185 19.18 14.06 -24.98
C PRO A 185 17.97 13.23 -25.46
N ASN A 186 17.65 13.29 -26.76
CA ASN A 186 16.44 12.66 -27.30
C ASN A 186 16.64 11.16 -27.61
N GLU A 187 17.85 10.78 -28.03
CA GLU A 187 18.18 9.40 -28.39
C GLU A 187 18.21 8.47 -27.16
N GLU A 188 18.79 8.94 -26.05
CA GLU A 188 18.82 8.18 -24.78
C GLU A 188 17.40 7.94 -24.25
N LEU A 189 16.53 8.95 -24.31
CA LEU A 189 15.14 8.82 -23.88
C LEU A 189 14.40 7.78 -24.73
N GLU A 190 14.58 7.79 -26.06
CA GLU A 190 13.94 6.82 -26.94
C GLU A 190 14.43 5.39 -26.67
N GLN A 191 15.72 5.20 -26.42
CA GLN A 191 16.26 3.89 -26.03
C GLN A 191 15.63 3.36 -24.73
N VAL A 192 15.44 4.21 -23.72
CA VAL A 192 14.75 3.82 -22.48
C VAL A 192 13.29 3.49 -22.76
N LEU A 193 12.59 4.30 -23.55
CA LEU A 193 11.19 4.06 -23.93
C LEU A 193 11.04 2.71 -24.65
N GLN A 194 11.93 2.40 -25.59
CA GLN A 194 11.91 1.13 -26.31
C GLN A 194 12.14 -0.07 -25.39
N ARG A 195 13.09 0.00 -24.44
CA ARG A 195 13.29 -1.08 -23.44
C ARG A 195 12.09 -1.25 -22.52
N VAL A 196 11.44 -0.17 -22.10
CA VAL A 196 10.21 -0.23 -21.30
C VAL A 196 9.08 -0.91 -22.09
N ARG A 197 8.91 -0.53 -23.36
CA ARG A 197 7.85 -1.06 -24.24
C ARG A 197 8.06 -2.54 -24.57
N SER A 198 9.29 -2.95 -24.87
CA SER A 198 9.62 -4.33 -25.29
C SER A 198 9.75 -5.34 -24.14
N HIS A 199 9.76 -4.88 -22.88
CA HIS A 199 9.96 -5.76 -21.73
C HIS A 199 8.91 -6.89 -21.65
N PRO A 200 9.33 -8.18 -21.59
CA PRO A 200 8.42 -9.32 -21.76
C PRO A 200 7.49 -9.56 -20.57
N SER A 201 7.96 -9.30 -19.33
CA SER A 201 7.21 -9.61 -18.11
C SER A 201 6.45 -8.43 -17.49
N LEU A 202 6.50 -7.23 -18.08
CA LEU A 202 5.78 -6.07 -17.54
C LEU A 202 4.34 -6.02 -18.05
N THR A 203 3.41 -5.77 -17.15
CA THR A 203 2.02 -5.51 -17.50
C THR A 203 1.88 -4.19 -18.25
N GLN A 204 0.83 -4.05 -19.06
CA GLN A 204 0.55 -2.81 -19.79
C GLN A 204 0.49 -1.58 -18.86
N TYR A 205 -0.10 -1.76 -17.68
CA TYR A 205 -0.11 -0.74 -16.64
C TYR A 205 1.31 -0.32 -16.20
N ARG A 206 2.22 -1.27 -15.97
CA ARG A 206 3.60 -0.96 -15.56
C ARG A 206 4.38 -0.28 -16.67
N LYS A 207 4.21 -0.72 -17.92
CA LYS A 207 4.80 -0.06 -19.09
C LYS A 207 4.38 1.41 -19.14
N ARG A 208 3.07 1.67 -19.09
CA ARG A 208 2.53 3.04 -19.08
C ARG A 208 2.99 3.86 -17.87
N LEU A 209 3.04 3.26 -16.68
CA LEU A 209 3.53 3.92 -15.48
C LEU A 209 4.98 4.40 -15.64
N TYR A 210 5.87 3.55 -16.19
CA TYR A 210 7.26 3.91 -16.40
C TYR A 210 7.44 4.94 -17.52
N THR A 211 6.68 4.86 -18.61
CA THR A 211 6.70 5.90 -19.65
C THR A 211 6.22 7.25 -19.10
N VAL A 212 5.13 7.28 -18.33
CA VAL A 212 4.65 8.51 -17.69
C VAL A 212 5.70 9.08 -16.73
N LEU A 213 6.40 8.23 -15.99
CA LEU A 213 7.41 8.69 -15.04
C LEU A 213 8.61 9.36 -15.72
N LEU A 214 8.95 8.98 -16.96
CA LEU A 214 10.00 9.64 -17.75
C LEU A 214 9.65 11.10 -18.12
N SER A 215 8.36 11.47 -18.10
CA SER A 215 7.94 12.86 -18.33
C SER A 215 8.27 13.82 -17.19
N VAL A 216 8.61 13.29 -15.99
CA VAL A 216 8.96 14.12 -14.83
C VAL A 216 10.40 14.61 -14.99
N PRO A 217 10.65 15.91 -15.20
CA PRO A 217 11.99 16.40 -15.51
C PRO A 217 12.92 16.37 -14.30
N ARG A 218 14.23 16.36 -14.56
CA ARG A 218 15.27 16.46 -13.53
C ARG A 218 15.04 17.70 -12.66
N GLY A 219 15.19 17.55 -11.35
CA GLY A 219 15.00 18.65 -10.38
C GLY A 219 13.53 18.94 -10.04
N ARG A 220 12.59 18.20 -10.63
CA ARG A 220 11.19 18.19 -10.22
C ARG A 220 10.85 16.86 -9.54
N TYR A 221 9.85 16.92 -8.69
CA TYR A 221 9.27 15.74 -8.04
C TYR A 221 7.78 15.67 -8.38
N THR A 222 7.20 14.49 -8.22
CA THR A 222 5.76 14.27 -8.27
C THR A 222 5.32 13.41 -7.08
N THR A 223 4.04 13.10 -6.96
CA THR A 223 3.52 12.28 -5.85
C THR A 223 2.83 11.02 -6.33
N TYR A 224 2.76 10.01 -5.45
CA TYR A 224 1.99 8.80 -5.71
C TYR A 224 0.53 9.13 -6.07
N ALA A 225 -0.05 10.13 -5.40
CA ALA A 225 -1.41 10.59 -5.67
C ALA A 225 -1.53 11.17 -7.08
N ALA A 226 -0.63 12.09 -7.46
CA ALA A 226 -0.66 12.74 -8.78
C ALA A 226 -0.53 11.74 -9.94
N ILE A 227 0.40 10.79 -9.86
CA ILE A 227 0.54 9.74 -10.88
C ILE A 227 -0.70 8.84 -10.90
N SER A 228 -1.23 8.46 -9.73
CA SER A 228 -2.39 7.57 -9.67
C SER A 228 -3.65 8.21 -10.26
N GLU A 229 -3.83 9.52 -10.07
CA GLU A 229 -4.90 10.31 -10.65
C GLU A 229 -4.78 10.33 -12.18
N TYR A 230 -3.59 10.62 -12.71
CA TYR A 230 -3.33 10.62 -14.16
C TYR A 230 -3.58 9.25 -14.81
N LEU A 231 -3.09 8.18 -14.19
CA LEU A 231 -3.24 6.81 -14.69
C LEU A 231 -4.61 6.18 -14.40
N LYS A 232 -5.53 6.90 -13.74
CA LYS A 232 -6.82 6.38 -13.25
C LYS A 232 -6.64 5.07 -12.46
N SER A 233 -5.71 5.09 -11.52
CA SER A 233 -5.27 3.93 -10.71
C SER A 233 -5.22 4.29 -9.21
N SER A 234 -4.57 3.47 -8.40
CA SER A 234 -4.38 3.73 -6.96
C SER A 234 -2.94 4.08 -6.62
N ALA A 235 -2.75 4.93 -5.59
CA ALA A 235 -1.42 5.25 -5.07
C ALA A 235 -0.62 3.99 -4.65
N ARG A 236 -1.32 2.94 -4.20
CA ARG A 236 -0.73 1.64 -3.86
C ARG A 236 -0.21 0.89 -5.08
N ALA A 237 -0.93 0.92 -6.20
CA ALA A 237 -0.48 0.34 -7.46
C ALA A 237 0.79 1.04 -7.98
N VAL A 238 0.81 2.39 -7.92
CA VAL A 238 1.99 3.19 -8.26
C VAL A 238 3.17 2.83 -7.35
N GLY A 239 2.97 2.79 -6.03
CA GLY A 239 4.00 2.41 -5.07
C GLY A 239 4.58 1.01 -5.32
N ASN A 240 3.73 0.03 -5.64
CA ASN A 240 4.18 -1.32 -6.04
C ASN A 240 4.99 -1.30 -7.35
N GLY A 241 4.64 -0.44 -8.31
CA GLY A 241 5.41 -0.25 -9.53
C GLY A 241 6.78 0.39 -9.29
N MET A 242 6.86 1.39 -8.40
CA MET A 242 8.11 2.05 -8.03
C MET A 242 9.07 1.11 -7.28
N ARG A 243 8.53 0.27 -6.39
CA ARG A 243 9.32 -0.71 -5.61
C ARG A 243 9.99 -1.76 -6.49
N ASN A 244 9.36 -2.13 -7.60
CA ASN A 244 9.80 -3.20 -8.50
C ASN A 244 10.24 -2.67 -9.87
N ASN A 245 10.76 -1.44 -9.93
CA ASN A 245 11.22 -0.82 -11.17
C ASN A 245 12.54 -1.48 -11.65
N PRO A 246 12.54 -2.26 -12.75
CA PRO A 246 13.75 -2.92 -13.24
C PRO A 246 14.68 -1.96 -13.99
N PHE A 247 14.21 -0.75 -14.30
CA PHE A 247 14.96 0.26 -15.07
C PHE A 247 15.53 1.37 -14.19
N ALA A 248 15.62 1.17 -12.89
CA ALA A 248 16.28 2.14 -12.02
C ALA A 248 17.80 2.16 -12.29
N PRO A 249 18.47 3.33 -12.34
CA PRO A 249 17.97 4.68 -12.07
C PRO A 249 17.41 5.45 -13.29
N GLU A 250 17.45 4.85 -14.48
CA GLU A 250 17.08 5.49 -15.76
C GLU A 250 15.60 5.92 -15.80
N VAL A 251 14.71 5.06 -15.30
CA VAL A 251 13.33 5.44 -14.98
C VAL A 251 13.33 6.00 -13.54
N PRO A 252 13.05 7.29 -13.33
CA PRO A 252 13.41 8.01 -12.10
C PRO A 252 12.41 7.81 -10.95
N CYS A 253 12.34 6.59 -10.40
CA CYS A 253 11.41 6.26 -9.31
C CYS A 253 11.65 7.06 -8.02
N HIS A 254 12.86 7.62 -7.83
CA HIS A 254 13.18 8.50 -6.72
C HIS A 254 12.44 9.85 -6.78
N ARG A 255 11.91 10.27 -7.95
CA ARG A 255 11.13 11.51 -8.09
C ARG A 255 9.69 11.41 -7.57
N VAL A 256 9.22 10.23 -7.18
CA VAL A 256 7.84 10.01 -6.69
C VAL A 256 7.78 10.02 -5.17
N LEU A 257 7.08 10.98 -4.59
CA LEU A 257 7.03 11.25 -3.13
C LEU A 257 5.64 11.04 -2.53
N ALA A 258 5.56 11.13 -1.20
CA ALA A 258 4.28 11.17 -0.50
C ALA A 258 3.51 12.47 -0.81
N ALA A 259 2.19 12.46 -0.58
CA ALA A 259 1.32 13.58 -0.92
C ALA A 259 1.67 14.89 -0.17
N ASP A 260 2.28 14.78 1.01
CA ASP A 260 2.74 15.89 1.85
C ASP A 260 4.15 16.40 1.48
N GLY A 261 4.75 15.87 0.41
CA GLY A 261 6.10 16.22 -0.03
C GLY A 261 7.21 15.56 0.79
N SER A 262 6.89 14.67 1.73
CA SER A 262 7.91 13.85 2.42
C SER A 262 8.45 12.75 1.50
N ILE A 263 9.68 12.29 1.78
CA ILE A 263 10.39 11.28 0.97
C ILE A 263 9.56 10.00 0.74
N GLY A 264 8.69 9.63 1.69
CA GLY A 264 7.95 8.37 1.68
C GLY A 264 8.88 7.15 1.78
N GLY A 265 8.38 5.96 1.44
CA GLY A 265 9.20 4.75 1.36
C GLY A 265 10.08 4.71 0.09
N PHE A 266 11.24 4.07 0.18
CA PHE A 266 12.14 3.79 -0.96
C PHE A 266 12.76 2.40 -0.80
N HIS A 267 12.82 1.61 -1.88
CA HIS A 267 13.37 0.25 -1.88
C HIS A 267 12.81 -0.69 -0.79
N GLY A 268 11.55 -0.48 -0.39
CA GLY A 268 10.87 -1.36 0.58
C GLY A 268 11.09 -1.00 2.05
N ASP A 269 11.79 0.08 2.35
CA ASP A 269 11.98 0.61 3.71
C ASP A 269 11.11 1.86 3.93
N TRP A 270 10.61 2.05 5.15
CA TRP A 270 9.69 3.13 5.53
C TRP A 270 10.25 3.93 6.71
N GLY A 271 10.20 5.26 6.63
CA GLY A 271 10.56 6.16 7.73
C GLY A 271 11.80 7.02 7.44
N LYS A 272 11.99 8.07 8.25
CA LYS A 272 13.13 9.00 8.15
C LYS A 272 14.49 8.32 8.41
N ASP A 273 14.46 7.16 9.07
CA ASP A 273 15.64 6.39 9.47
C ASP A 273 15.86 5.12 8.62
N GLY A 274 15.08 4.94 7.54
CA GLY A 274 15.26 3.79 6.64
C GLY A 274 16.62 3.86 5.94
N LYS A 275 17.34 2.74 5.85
CA LYS A 275 18.71 2.67 5.31
C LYS A 275 18.85 3.21 3.87
N HIS A 276 17.73 3.35 3.14
CA HIS A 276 17.66 3.87 1.78
C HIS A 276 16.98 5.25 1.65
N ALA A 277 16.40 5.82 2.70
CA ALA A 277 15.83 7.18 2.68
C ALA A 277 16.91 8.23 2.38
N ASN A 278 18.14 7.98 2.86
CA ASN A 278 19.31 8.80 2.58
C ASN A 278 19.65 8.82 1.07
N LYS A 279 19.60 7.67 0.38
CA LYS A 279 19.93 7.56 -1.04
C LYS A 279 18.91 8.29 -1.94
N LYS A 280 17.61 8.18 -1.64
CA LYS A 280 16.58 8.91 -2.39
C LYS A 280 16.70 10.43 -2.21
N THR A 281 16.97 10.86 -0.98
CA THR A 281 17.18 12.27 -0.66
C THR A 281 18.43 12.81 -1.35
N GLU A 282 19.52 12.04 -1.39
CA GLU A 282 20.77 12.40 -2.07
C GLU A 282 20.56 12.54 -3.58
N LEU A 283 19.87 11.59 -4.23
CA LEU A 283 19.53 11.70 -5.65
C LEU A 283 18.72 12.97 -5.94
N LEU A 284 17.71 13.25 -5.13
CA LEU A 284 16.88 14.46 -5.29
C LEU A 284 17.69 15.74 -5.09
N ARG A 285 18.55 15.79 -4.06
CA ARG A 285 19.45 16.93 -3.83
C ARG A 285 20.44 17.12 -4.97
N GLY A 286 21.02 16.04 -5.49
CA GLY A 286 21.91 16.07 -6.67
C GLY A 286 21.21 16.51 -7.96
N GLU A 287 19.88 16.42 -8.01
CA GLU A 287 19.05 16.98 -9.07
C GLU A 287 18.63 18.44 -8.84
N GLY A 288 18.96 19.04 -7.69
CA GLY A 288 18.59 20.41 -7.33
C GLY A 288 17.28 20.54 -6.54
N VAL A 289 16.70 19.44 -6.08
CA VAL A 289 15.49 19.46 -5.25
C VAL A 289 15.84 19.92 -3.83
N ARG A 290 15.13 20.94 -3.33
CA ARG A 290 15.35 21.53 -2.00
C ARG A 290 14.34 20.98 -0.99
N PHE A 291 14.78 20.86 0.27
CA PHE A 291 13.98 20.35 1.39
C PHE A 291 13.87 21.37 2.53
N ASP A 292 12.71 21.42 3.19
CA ASP A 292 12.49 22.21 4.40
C ASP A 292 13.14 21.58 5.64
N SER A 293 13.11 22.29 6.77
CA SER A 293 13.64 21.82 8.06
C SER A 293 12.91 20.57 8.60
N ARG A 294 11.74 20.24 8.05
CA ARG A 294 10.95 19.04 8.40
C ARG A 294 11.24 17.86 7.46
N GLY A 295 12.08 18.05 6.43
CA GLY A 295 12.43 17.03 5.44
C GLY A 295 11.41 16.87 4.31
N ARG A 296 10.58 17.89 4.03
CA ARG A 296 9.63 17.92 2.91
C ARG A 296 10.19 18.74 1.76
N VAL A 297 9.87 18.35 0.54
CA VAL A 297 10.33 19.07 -0.65
C VAL A 297 9.63 20.43 -0.80
N PHE A 298 10.38 21.45 -1.21
CA PHE A 298 9.84 22.75 -1.58
C PHE A 298 9.18 22.74 -2.96
N GLY A 299 8.05 23.44 -3.09
CA GLY A 299 7.33 23.67 -4.33
C GLY A 299 6.26 22.63 -4.63
N GLU A 300 5.48 22.87 -5.68
CA GLU A 300 4.34 22.02 -6.07
C GLU A 300 4.78 20.78 -6.85
N PRO A 301 4.10 19.63 -6.66
CA PRO A 301 4.39 18.43 -7.39
C PRO A 301 4.12 18.61 -8.89
N PHE A 302 4.98 18.02 -9.71
CA PHE A 302 4.80 17.95 -11.14
C PHE A 302 3.56 17.13 -11.49
N ARG A 303 2.66 17.74 -12.28
CA ARG A 303 1.40 17.14 -12.72
C ARG A 303 1.20 17.17 -14.25
N LYS A 304 2.12 17.79 -14.99
CA LYS A 304 2.04 17.93 -16.47
C LYS A 304 2.59 16.68 -17.17
N PHE A 305 2.05 15.52 -16.83
CA PHE A 305 2.46 14.26 -17.41
C PHE A 305 2.07 14.18 -18.89
N HIS A 306 2.84 13.43 -19.66
CA HIS A 306 2.48 13.03 -21.01
C HIS A 306 2.72 11.53 -21.20
N ASP A 307 1.79 10.90 -21.93
CA ASP A 307 1.95 9.54 -22.40
C ASP A 307 2.79 9.57 -23.67
N PHE A 308 3.91 8.87 -23.68
CA PHE A 308 4.71 8.65 -24.89
C PHE A 308 4.07 7.56 -25.78
N GLN A 309 2.75 7.53 -25.96
CA GLN A 309 2.08 6.50 -26.77
C GLN A 309 2.02 6.88 -28.26
N GLU A 310 2.45 5.93 -29.10
CA GLU A 310 2.32 5.85 -30.56
C GLU A 310 2.84 7.06 -31.35
N VAL A 311 4.15 7.11 -31.59
CA VAL A 311 4.59 7.53 -32.93
C VAL A 311 4.10 6.43 -33.85
N ALA A 312 2.99 6.68 -34.55
CA ALA A 312 2.58 5.85 -35.67
C ALA A 312 3.82 5.62 -36.54
N LEU A 313 4.06 4.37 -36.93
CA LEU A 313 4.84 4.10 -38.13
C LEU A 313 4.08 4.77 -39.29
N GLU A 314 4.27 6.07 -39.48
CA GLU A 314 4.00 6.70 -40.76
C GLU A 314 4.94 6.00 -41.74
N SER A 315 4.36 5.04 -42.44
CA SER A 315 5.01 4.38 -43.56
C SER A 315 5.32 5.49 -44.57
N PRO A 316 6.56 5.61 -45.06
CA PRO A 316 6.84 6.53 -46.15
C PRO A 316 6.04 6.06 -47.36
N VAL A 317 5.24 6.98 -47.92
CA VAL A 317 4.58 6.85 -49.24
C VAL A 317 5.64 6.88 -50.33
#